data_AF-A0A6B2DSR1-F1
#
_entry.id   AF-A0A6B2DSR1-F1
#
_cell.length_a   1.000
_cell.length_b   1.000
_cell.length_c   1.000
_cell.angle_alpha   90.00
_cell.angle_beta   90.00
_cell.angle_gamma   90.00
#
_symmetry.space_group_name_H-M   'P 1'
#
loop_
_entity.id
_entity.type
_entity.pdbx_description
1 polymer ?
#
loop_
_entity_poly.entity_id
_entity_poly.type
_entity_poly.pdbx_seq_one_letter_code
_entity_poly.pdbx_strand_id
1 'polypeptide(L)' 'MRDLRATLAEHRLVAILRASDASRFADAAMVLHAAGVRLLEATLTTPGAPAAITALRLALGEDALIG' A
#
# COMPACT_ATOMS: atom_id res chain seq x y z
N MET A 1 4.53 -5.02 -16.83
CA MET A 1 4.95 -4.17 -15.70
C MET A 1 4.48 -2.76 -15.99
N ARG A 2 3.73 -2.12 -15.07
CA ARG A 2 3.43 -0.69 -15.19
C ARG A 2 4.74 0.10 -15.13
N ASP A 3 4.81 1.20 -15.88
CA ASP A 3 5.92 2.14 -15.76
C ASP A 3 5.84 2.85 -14.41
N LEU A 4 6.66 2.41 -13.45
CA LEU A 4 6.68 2.94 -12.10
C LEU A 4 6.93 4.45 -12.07
N ARG A 5 7.77 4.97 -12.97
CA ARG A 5 8.06 6.41 -13.02
C ARG A 5 6.83 7.21 -13.46
N ALA A 6 6.12 6.74 -14.47
CA ALA A 6 4.88 7.36 -14.92
C ALA A 6 3.81 7.34 -13.83
N THR A 7 3.64 6.19 -13.15
CA THR A 7 2.69 6.02 -12.03
C THR A 7 3.02 6.96 -10.86
N LEU A 8 4.30 7.11 -10.50
CA LEU A 8 4.71 8.06 -9.47
C LEU A 8 4.45 9.52 -9.87
N ALA A 9 4.68 9.88 -11.14
CA ALA A 9 4.44 11.23 -11.64
C ALA A 9 2.93 11.60 -11.68
N GLU A 10 2.08 10.61 -11.95
CA GLU A 10 0.63 10.74 -11.95
C GLU A 10 0.08 10.94 -10.53
N HIS A 11 0.38 10.03 -9.60
CA HIS A 11 -0.23 10.04 -8.27
C HIS A 11 0.49 10.93 -7.24
N ARG A 12 1.78 11.20 -7.42
CA ARG A 12 2.60 12.16 -6.64
C ARG A 12 2.67 11.94 -5.12
N LEU A 13 2.07 10.87 -4.61
CA LEU A 13 2.03 10.53 -3.20
C LEU A 13 2.17 9.02 -3.03
N VAL A 14 3.07 8.60 -2.13
CA VAL A 14 3.20 7.22 -1.66
C VAL A 14 3.00 7.22 -0.15
N ALA A 15 2.03 6.45 0.33
CA ALA A 15 1.81 6.28 1.75
C ALA A 15 2.66 5.14 2.31
N ILE A 16 3.56 5.45 3.23
CA ILE A 16 4.41 4.45 3.88
C ILE A 16 3.76 4.01 5.20
N LEU A 17 3.31 2.76 5.25
CA LEU A 17 2.73 2.12 6.41
C LEU A 17 3.84 1.52 7.29
N ARG A 18 3.97 2.07 8.50
CA ARG A 18 4.90 1.59 9.52
C ARG A 18 4.21 1.53 10.87
N ALA A 19 4.38 0.39 11.55
CA ALA A 19 3.85 0.16 12.89
C ALA A 19 4.67 -0.90 13.63
N SER A 20 4.34 -1.15 14.90
CA SER A 20 4.90 -2.23 15.72
C SER A 20 4.61 -3.62 15.15
N ASP A 21 3.52 -3.75 14.40
CA ASP A 21 3.05 -4.96 13.74
C ASP A 21 2.04 -4.57 12.64
N ALA A 22 1.76 -5.50 11.72
CA ALA A 22 0.93 -5.24 10.56
C ALA A 22 -0.60 -5.33 10.81
N SER A 23 -1.06 -5.53 12.05
CA SER A 23 -2.50 -5.78 12.34
C SER A 23 -3.43 -4.67 11.86
N ARG A 24 -2.92 -3.42 11.76
CA ARG A 24 -3.69 -2.24 11.35
C ARG A 24 -3.48 -1.83 9.89
N PHE A 25 -2.66 -2.55 9.14
CA PHE A 25 -2.34 -2.15 7.75
C PHE A 25 -3.57 -2.22 6.85
N ALA A 26 -4.44 -3.22 7.03
CA ALA A 26 -5.67 -3.34 6.26
C ALA A 26 -6.58 -2.12 6.45
N ASP A 27 -6.91 -1.77 7.70
CA ASP A 27 -7.79 -0.65 8.01
C ASP A 27 -7.21 0.68 7.48
N ALA A 28 -5.92 0.93 7.72
CA ALA A 28 -5.26 2.13 7.23
C ALA A 28 -5.26 2.20 5.69
N ALA A 29 -4.94 1.10 5.01
CA ALA A 29 -4.92 1.03 3.56
C ALA A 29 -6.31 1.28 2.95
N MET A 30 -7.37 0.71 3.53
CA MET A 30 -8.75 0.93 3.06
C MET A 30 -9.16 2.40 3.19
N VAL A 31 -8.86 3.04 4.32
CA VAL A 31 -9.14 4.47 4.55
C VAL A 31 -8.37 5.34 3.57
N LEU A 32 -7.07 5.09 3.39
CA LEU A 32 -6.23 5.85 2.47
C LEU A 32 -6.68 5.66 1.02
N HIS A 33 -7.03 4.43 0.62
CA HIS A 33 -7.53 4.13 -0.70
C HIS A 33 -8.85 4.87 -1.00
N ALA A 34 -9.79 4.83 -0.05
CA ALA A 34 -11.05 5.57 -0.14
C ALA A 34 -10.83 7.09 -0.21
N ALA A 35 -9.76 7.60 0.43
CA ALA A 35 -9.35 9.01 0.36
C ALA A 35 -8.60 9.38 -0.95
N GLY A 36 -8.40 8.43 -1.87
CA GLY A 36 -7.76 8.68 -3.16
C GLY A 36 -6.26 8.33 -3.23
N VAL A 37 -5.67 7.76 -2.18
CA VAL A 37 -4.27 7.29 -2.22
C VAL A 37 -4.20 6.00 -3.02
N ARG A 38 -3.31 5.96 -4.01
CA ARG A 38 -3.18 4.84 -4.96
C ARG A 38 -1.88 4.05 -4.83
N LEU A 39 -0.88 4.61 -4.15
CA LEU A 39 0.43 3.99 -3.94
C LEU A 39 0.65 3.79 -2.44
N LEU A 40 0.80 2.55 -2.01
CA LEU A 40 1.04 2.20 -0.61
C LEU A 40 2.29 1.31 -0.50
N GLU A 41 3.12 1.62 0.49
CA GLU A 41 4.30 0.85 0.85
C GLU A 41 4.15 0.30 2.27
N ALA A 42 4.34 -1.01 2.46
CA ALA A 42 4.41 -1.63 3.77
C ALA A 42 5.88 -1.85 4.16
N THR A 43 6.35 -1.17 5.20
CA THR A 43 7.77 -1.29 5.57
C THR A 43 8.09 -2.70 6.07
N LEU A 44 9.07 -3.38 5.45
CA LEU A 44 9.48 -4.75 5.82
C LEU A 44 10.09 -4.86 7.24
N THR A 45 10.41 -3.73 7.86
CA THR A 45 10.77 -3.67 9.29
C THR A 45 9.58 -3.89 10.23
N THR A 46 8.34 -3.90 9.71
CA THR A 46 7.14 -4.20 10.48
C THR A 46 6.85 -5.71 10.46
N PRO A 47 6.76 -6.38 11.62
CA PRO A 47 6.35 -7.77 11.72
C PRO A 47 5.03 -8.04 10.98
N GLY A 48 5.02 -9.06 10.12
CA GLY A 48 3.86 -9.44 9.31
C GLY A 48 3.70 -8.68 7.98
N ALA A 49 4.57 -7.73 7.65
CA ALA A 49 4.47 -6.94 6.43
C ALA A 49 4.35 -7.76 5.12
N PRO A 50 5.12 -8.86 4.89
CA PRO A 50 4.97 -9.65 3.67
C PRO A 50 3.56 -10.23 3.48
N ALA A 51 2.96 -10.76 4.55
CA ALA A 51 1.61 -11.29 4.50
C ALA A 51 0.58 -10.17 4.30
N ALA A 52 0.80 -9.01 4.92
CA ALA A 52 -0.05 -7.84 4.74
C ALA A 52 -0.01 -7.32 3.29
N ILE A 53 1.15 -7.28 2.64
CA ILE A 53 1.27 -6.90 1.22
C ILE A 53 0.40 -7.81 0.34
N THR A 54 0.47 -9.13 0.54
CA THR A 54 -0.37 -10.09 -0.19
C THR A 54 -1.86 -9.83 0.06
N ALA A 55 -2.26 -9.64 1.31
CA ALA A 55 -3.66 -9.39 1.65
C ALA A 55 -4.18 -8.07 1.05
N LEU A 56 -3.38 -7.00 1.08
CA LEU A 56 -3.73 -5.70 0.51
C LEU A 56 -3.85 -5.75 -1.01
N ARG A 57 -2.96 -6.47 -1.71
CA ARG A 57 -3.07 -6.67 -3.16
C ARG A 57 -4.35 -7.40 -3.53
N LEU A 58 -4.77 -8.39 -2.74
CA LEU A 58 -6.02 -9.11 -2.97
C LEU A 58 -7.25 -8.21 -2.71
N ALA A 59 -7.21 -7.38 -1.67
CA ALA A 59 -8.33 -6.53 -1.29
C ALA A 59 -8.53 -5.32 -2.21
N LEU A 60 -7.45 -4.67 -2.63
CA LEU A 60 -7.50 -3.41 -3.42
C LEU A 60 -7.34 -3.65 -4.93
N GLY A 61 -6.82 -4.81 -5.32
CA GLY A 61 -6.65 -5.19 -6.73
C GLY A 61 -5.80 -4.19 -7.52
N GLU A 62 -6.16 -4.01 -8.79
CA GLU A 62 -5.41 -3.19 -9.75
C GLU A 62 -5.62 -1.67 -9.58
N ASP A 63 -6.54 -1.23 -8.71
CA ASP A 63 -6.74 0.20 -8.39
C ASP A 63 -5.65 0.72 -7.43
N ALA A 64 -4.80 -0.14 -6.86
CA ALA A 64 -3.68 0.29 -6.02
C ALA A 64 -2.36 -0.42 -6.39
N LEU A 65 -1.25 0.33 -6.30
CA LEU A 65 0.09 -0.25 -6.32
C LEU A 65 0.55 -0.46 -4.88
N ILE A 66 0.76 -1.72 -4.50
CA ILE A 66 1.19 -2.12 -3.15
C ILE A 66 2.61 -2.69 -3.19
N GLY A 67 3.52 -2.09 -2.43
CA GLY A 67 4.92 -2.46 -2.28
C GLY A 67 5.29 -2.86 -0.86
#